data_AF-A0A957TYR7-F1
#
_entry.id   AF-A0A957TYR7-F1
#
_cell.length_a   1.000
_cell.length_b   1.000
_cell.length_c   1.000
_cell.angle_alpha   90.00
_cell.angle_beta   90.00
_cell.angle_gamma   90.00
#
_symmetry.space_group_name_H-M   'P 1'
#
loop_
_entity.id
_entity.type
_entity.pdbx_description
1 polymer ?
#
loop_
_entity_poly.entity_id
_entity_poly.type
_entity_poly.pdbx_seq_one_letter_code
_entity_poly.pdbx_strand_id
1 'polypeptide(L)'
;TDTRLTDTIDEHDRHAVKKEIMRENPRGPLAIADEQIKEETGRTSDDWYFLLDAWGARGQTHRAIVDHLQTIYGLGDDWANTMAVRYEFARGLQHQLSIPADLIAATLFKPQARLKLEEMDAEQQRHLIATIDAAPDAQQRRARIAAIVQQLLETE
;
A
#
# COMPACT_ATOMS: atom_id res chain seq x y z
N THR A 1 -2.30 53.49 -5.40
CA THR A 1 -1.11 52.61 -5.52
C THR A 1 -1.12 51.74 -4.30
N ASP A 2 -1.85 50.64 -4.38
CA ASP A 2 -2.05 49.74 -3.25
C ASP A 2 -1.25 48.46 -3.51
N THR A 3 -0.15 48.36 -2.77
CA THR A 3 0.69 47.17 -2.70
C THR A 3 0.32 46.48 -1.39
N ARG A 4 -0.36 45.33 -1.49
CA ARG A 4 -0.27 44.15 -0.61
C ARG A 4 -1.53 43.30 -0.76
N LEU A 5 -1.40 42.11 -1.34
CA LEU A 5 -2.31 40.98 -1.10
C LEU A 5 -1.65 39.68 -1.59
N THR A 6 -0.42 39.45 -1.17
CA THR A 6 0.15 38.10 -1.10
C THR A 6 0.76 38.01 0.28
N ASP A 7 0.00 37.51 1.24
CA ASP A 7 0.54 36.67 2.31
C ASP A 7 -0.58 36.15 3.20
N THR A 8 -0.41 34.90 3.62
CA THR A 8 -1.18 34.15 4.63
C THR A 8 -2.42 33.43 4.10
N ILE A 9 -2.22 32.35 3.36
CA ILE A 9 -3.11 31.19 3.48
C ILE A 9 -2.55 30.35 4.63
N ASP A 10 -3.37 30.16 5.66
CA ASP A 10 -3.03 29.44 6.89
C ASP A 10 -2.71 27.95 6.58
N GLU A 11 -1.75 27.36 7.31
CA GLU A 11 -1.39 25.93 7.21
C GLU A 11 -2.61 25.02 7.43
N HIS A 12 -3.54 25.51 8.26
CA HIS A 12 -4.82 24.89 8.57
C HIS A 12 -5.79 24.90 7.38
N ASP A 13 -5.78 25.97 6.59
CA ASP A 13 -6.62 26.11 5.39
C ASP A 13 -6.13 25.24 4.24
N ARG A 14 -4.81 25.02 4.12
CA ARG A 14 -4.26 24.08 3.12
C ARG A 14 -4.75 22.65 3.34
N HIS A 15 -4.85 22.20 4.59
CA HIS A 15 -5.40 20.88 4.91
C HIS A 15 -6.91 20.80 4.64
N ALA A 16 -7.66 21.86 4.90
CA ALA A 16 -9.10 21.90 4.60
C ALA A 16 -9.36 21.91 3.09
N VAL A 17 -8.62 22.73 2.33
CA VAL A 17 -8.67 22.79 0.87
C VAL A 17 -8.23 21.46 0.26
N LYS A 18 -7.17 20.83 0.78
CA LYS A 18 -6.70 19.53 0.32
C LYS A 18 -7.68 18.40 0.66
N LYS A 19 -8.32 18.44 1.83
CA LYS A 19 -9.39 17.52 2.22
C LYS A 19 -10.62 17.68 1.31
N GLU A 20 -10.89 18.89 0.85
CA GLU A 20 -11.95 19.16 -0.14
C GLU A 20 -11.53 18.69 -1.53
N ILE A 21 -10.30 18.94 -1.99
CA ILE A 21 -9.75 18.41 -3.25
C ILE A 21 -9.75 16.87 -3.25
N MET A 22 -9.45 16.24 -2.12
CA MET A 22 -9.51 14.78 -1.96
C MET A 22 -10.94 14.25 -1.85
N ARG A 23 -11.90 15.04 -1.35
CA ARG A 23 -13.33 14.69 -1.33
C ARG A 23 -14.00 14.90 -2.68
N GLU A 24 -13.58 15.89 -3.46
CA GLU A 24 -14.11 16.24 -4.78
C GLU A 24 -13.55 15.36 -5.91
N ASN A 25 -12.59 14.46 -5.64
CA ASN A 25 -12.01 13.57 -6.65
C ASN A 25 -12.59 12.14 -6.56
N PRO A 26 -13.59 11.76 -7.37
CA PRO A 26 -14.29 10.48 -7.25
C PRO A 26 -13.49 9.25 -7.74
N ARG A 27 -12.18 9.37 -8.02
CA ARG A 27 -11.39 8.33 -8.71
C ARG A 27 -10.07 7.90 -8.03
N GLY A 28 -9.76 8.37 -6.82
CA GLY A 28 -8.66 7.86 -5.99
C GLY A 28 -7.23 8.27 -6.44
N PRO A 29 -6.18 7.78 -5.76
CA PRO A 29 -4.78 8.24 -5.93
C PRO A 29 -4.21 8.18 -7.37
N LEU A 30 -4.71 7.25 -8.17
CA LEU A 30 -4.30 7.05 -9.56
C LEU A 30 -4.83 8.12 -10.52
N ALA A 31 -5.88 8.85 -10.12
CA ALA A 31 -6.52 9.85 -10.95
C ALA A 31 -5.90 11.25 -10.82
N ILE A 32 -4.95 11.44 -9.90
CA ILE A 32 -4.28 12.73 -9.70
C ILE A 32 -3.33 12.98 -10.88
N ALA A 33 -3.37 14.19 -11.47
CA ALA A 33 -2.48 14.55 -12.57
C ALA A 33 -1.02 14.66 -12.11
N ASP A 34 -0.05 14.38 -13.00
CA ASP A 34 1.36 14.39 -12.62
C ASP A 34 1.89 15.79 -12.32
N GLU A 35 1.31 16.80 -12.97
CA GLU A 35 1.55 18.22 -12.69
C GLU A 35 1.23 18.56 -11.24
N GLN A 36 0.08 18.09 -10.74
CA GLN A 36 -0.33 18.31 -9.35
C GLN A 36 0.60 17.57 -8.38
N ILE A 37 1.03 16.35 -8.71
CA ILE A 37 2.02 15.61 -7.90
C ILE A 37 3.33 16.41 -7.80
N LYS A 38 3.80 16.98 -8.91
CA LYS A 38 5.03 17.76 -8.95
C LYS A 38 4.92 19.06 -8.16
N GLU A 39 3.81 19.78 -8.27
CA GLU A 39 3.57 21.01 -7.51
C GLU A 39 3.59 20.76 -6.00
N GLU A 40 3.02 19.64 -5.56
CA GLU A 40 2.81 19.35 -4.15
C GLU A 40 3.97 18.62 -3.48
N THR A 41 4.67 17.75 -4.23
CA THR A 41 5.77 16.93 -3.71
C THR A 41 7.15 17.38 -4.18
N GLY A 42 7.20 18.33 -5.13
CA GLY A 42 8.43 18.82 -5.75
C GLY A 42 9.02 17.88 -6.81
N ARG A 43 8.38 16.75 -7.12
CA ARG A 43 8.89 15.72 -8.05
C ARG A 43 7.77 15.09 -8.87
N THR A 44 8.10 14.64 -10.08
CA THR A 44 7.16 13.87 -10.91
C THR A 44 6.93 12.47 -10.33
N SER A 45 5.90 11.77 -10.78
CA SER A 45 5.71 10.38 -10.33
C SER A 45 6.91 9.49 -10.71
N ASP A 46 7.48 9.69 -11.90
CA ASP A 46 8.63 8.89 -12.37
C ASP A 46 9.89 9.11 -11.53
N ASP A 47 10.14 10.35 -11.09
CA ASP A 47 11.24 10.65 -10.17
C ASP A 47 11.09 9.89 -8.84
N TRP A 48 9.86 9.88 -8.29
CA TRP A 48 9.58 9.12 -7.07
C TRP A 48 9.73 7.62 -7.28
N TYR A 49 9.25 7.10 -8.40
CA TYR A 49 9.39 5.68 -8.70
C TYR A 49 10.85 5.27 -8.84
N PHE A 50 11.69 6.14 -9.42
CA PHE A 50 13.13 5.92 -9.49
C PHE A 50 13.76 5.83 -8.10
N LEU A 51 13.41 6.74 -7.19
CA LEU A 51 13.91 6.71 -5.80
C LEU A 51 13.47 5.45 -5.06
N LEU A 52 12.20 5.08 -5.18
CA LEU A 52 11.64 3.87 -4.57
C LEU A 52 12.26 2.58 -5.16
N ASP A 53 12.47 2.54 -6.47
CA ASP A 53 13.16 1.43 -7.14
C ASP A 53 14.61 1.30 -6.64
N ALA A 54 15.32 2.43 -6.47
CA ALA A 54 16.70 2.46 -5.97
C ALA A 54 16.81 1.99 -4.50
N TRP A 55 15.80 2.27 -3.67
CA TRP A 55 15.72 1.76 -2.31
C TRP A 55 15.30 0.29 -2.23
N GLY A 56 14.72 -0.27 -3.29
CA GLY A 56 14.27 -1.67 -3.33
C GLY A 56 12.80 -1.86 -2.89
N ALA A 57 11.94 -0.86 -3.11
CA ALA A 57 10.54 -0.87 -2.68
C ALA A 57 9.73 -2.07 -3.21
N ARG A 58 10.12 -2.72 -4.32
CA ARG A 58 9.47 -3.95 -4.83
C ARG A 58 9.40 -5.11 -3.81
N GLY A 59 10.30 -5.13 -2.83
CA GLY A 59 10.31 -6.12 -1.75
C GLY A 59 9.61 -5.66 -0.47
N GLN A 60 9.16 -4.42 -0.40
CA GLN A 60 8.77 -3.73 0.83
C GLN A 60 7.26 -3.59 0.93
N THR A 61 6.69 -3.79 2.11
CA THR A 61 5.24 -3.65 2.33
C THR A 61 4.77 -2.22 2.03
N HIS A 62 3.48 -2.04 1.71
CA HIS A 62 2.87 -0.73 1.54
C HIS A 62 3.23 0.24 2.67
N ARG A 63 3.10 -0.23 3.92
CA ARG A 63 3.44 0.57 5.10
C ARG A 63 4.92 0.96 5.13
N ALA A 64 5.83 0.05 4.81
CA ALA A 64 7.25 0.37 4.76
C ALA A 64 7.57 1.41 3.67
N ILE A 65 6.86 1.38 2.53
CA ILE A 65 6.99 2.40 1.48
C ILE A 65 6.50 3.75 1.98
N VAL A 66 5.31 3.81 2.61
CA VAL A 66 4.76 5.05 3.20
C VAL A 66 5.70 5.62 4.27
N ASP A 67 6.13 4.79 5.22
CA ASP A 67 7.03 5.18 6.30
C ASP A 67 8.37 5.67 5.74
N HIS A 68 8.91 5.03 4.69
CA HIS A 68 10.13 5.49 4.02
C HIS A 68 9.97 6.86 3.37
N LEU A 69 8.86 7.09 2.66
CA LEU A 69 8.55 8.38 2.03
C LEU A 69 8.40 9.50 3.07
N GLN A 70 7.78 9.23 4.22
CA GLN A 70 7.65 10.18 5.32
C GLN A 70 9.00 10.46 5.99
N THR A 71 9.73 9.41 6.36
CA THR A 71 10.92 9.55 7.21
C THR A 71 12.15 10.02 6.46
N ILE A 72 12.36 9.54 5.23
CA ILE A 72 13.56 9.86 4.43
C ILE A 72 13.33 11.10 3.58
N TYR A 73 12.13 11.25 3.01
CA TYR A 73 11.83 12.33 2.07
C TYR A 73 10.90 13.42 2.64
N GLY A 74 10.39 13.25 3.86
CA GLY A 74 9.56 14.27 4.52
C GLY A 74 8.18 14.45 3.88
N LEU A 75 7.69 13.47 3.11
CA LEU A 75 6.38 13.57 2.50
C LEU A 75 5.29 13.51 3.57
N GLY A 76 4.32 14.42 3.50
CA GLY A 76 3.13 14.33 4.34
C GLY A 76 2.31 13.07 4.05
N ASP A 77 1.60 12.58 5.07
CA ASP A 77 0.91 11.27 5.10
C ASP A 77 0.07 10.98 3.84
N ASP A 78 -0.74 11.95 3.39
CA ASP A 78 -1.58 11.79 2.21
C ASP A 78 -0.77 11.61 0.92
N TRP A 79 0.32 12.37 0.77
CA TRP A 79 1.18 12.32 -0.41
C TRP A 79 2.05 11.07 -0.40
N ALA A 80 2.51 10.63 0.78
CA ALA A 80 3.21 9.37 0.96
C ALA A 80 2.31 8.17 0.56
N ASN A 81 1.07 8.11 1.05
CA ASN A 81 0.09 7.09 0.66
C ASN A 81 -0.22 7.14 -0.84
N THR A 82 -0.44 8.34 -1.39
CA THR A 82 -0.70 8.53 -2.83
C THR A 82 0.43 7.98 -3.67
N MET A 83 1.68 8.30 -3.32
CA MET A 83 2.85 7.84 -4.05
C MET A 83 3.09 6.34 -3.89
N ALA A 84 2.83 5.78 -2.70
CA ALA A 84 2.89 4.33 -2.48
C ALA A 84 1.89 3.59 -3.39
N VAL A 85 0.60 3.99 -3.39
CA VAL A 85 -0.43 3.37 -4.25
C VAL A 85 -0.08 3.49 -5.73
N ARG A 86 0.35 4.66 -6.19
CA ARG A 86 0.73 4.89 -7.59
C ARG A 86 1.94 4.05 -7.98
N TYR A 87 2.96 3.97 -7.13
CA TYR A 87 4.14 3.14 -7.34
C TYR A 87 3.77 1.65 -7.43
N GLU A 88 3.00 1.16 -6.47
CA GLU A 88 2.53 -0.22 -6.43
C GLU A 88 1.73 -0.55 -7.70
N PHE A 89 0.85 0.36 -8.12
CA PHE A 89 0.10 0.19 -9.36
C PHE A 89 1.03 0.11 -10.58
N ALA A 90 1.93 1.08 -10.73
CA ALA A 90 2.88 1.19 -11.84
C ALA A 90 3.89 0.04 -11.91
N ARG A 91 4.09 -0.68 -10.81
CA ARG A 91 4.98 -1.85 -10.71
C ARG A 91 4.23 -3.18 -10.60
N GLY A 92 2.90 -3.16 -10.65
CA GLY A 92 2.07 -4.38 -10.56
C GLY A 92 2.06 -5.02 -9.17
N LEU A 93 2.40 -4.27 -8.12
CA LEU A 93 2.50 -4.72 -6.73
C LEU A 93 1.17 -4.63 -5.96
N GLN A 94 0.09 -4.18 -6.60
CA GLN A 94 -1.26 -3.96 -6.05
C GLN A 94 -1.89 -5.19 -5.35
N HIS A 95 -1.21 -6.33 -5.38
CA HIS A 95 -1.49 -7.54 -4.60
C HIS A 95 -0.76 -7.61 -3.26
N GLN A 96 -0.25 -6.50 -2.73
CA GLN A 96 0.56 -6.53 -1.51
C GLN A 96 -0.29 -6.74 -0.26
N LEU A 97 -0.64 -8.03 -0.07
CA LEU A 97 -0.98 -8.71 1.17
C LEU A 97 -2.36 -8.41 1.76
N SER A 98 -3.41 -8.49 0.93
CA SER A 98 -4.71 -8.91 1.48
C SER A 98 -4.69 -10.42 1.60
N ILE A 99 -4.41 -10.94 2.81
CA ILE A 99 -4.58 -12.37 3.08
C ILE A 99 -6.01 -12.74 2.67
N PRO A 100 -6.20 -13.76 1.81
CA PRO A 100 -7.52 -14.17 1.36
C PRO A 100 -8.49 -14.37 2.52
N ALA A 101 -9.69 -13.80 2.43
CA ALA A 101 -10.67 -13.83 3.51
C ALA A 101 -11.04 -15.27 3.92
N ASP A 102 -10.99 -16.21 2.98
CA ASP A 102 -11.21 -17.63 3.23
C ASP A 102 -10.05 -18.32 3.95
N LEU A 103 -8.80 -17.86 3.77
CA LEU A 103 -7.67 -18.27 4.59
C LEU A 103 -7.80 -17.71 6.02
N ILE A 104 -8.17 -16.44 6.18
CA ILE A 104 -8.44 -15.84 7.50
C ILE A 104 -9.58 -16.57 8.23
N ALA A 105 -10.67 -16.90 7.52
CA ALA A 105 -11.77 -17.67 8.09
C ALA A 105 -11.31 -19.07 8.54
N ALA A 106 -10.43 -19.72 7.78
CA ALA A 106 -9.91 -21.05 8.11
C ALA A 106 -8.96 -21.08 9.32
N THR A 107 -8.31 -19.95 9.63
CA THR A 107 -7.44 -19.78 10.80
C THR A 107 -8.15 -19.19 12.02
N LEU A 108 -9.40 -18.74 11.89
CA LEU A 108 -10.13 -18.00 12.93
C LEU A 108 -10.21 -18.73 14.29
N PHE A 109 -10.31 -20.06 14.27
CA PHE A 109 -10.36 -20.90 15.48
C PHE A 109 -9.06 -21.69 15.74
N LYS A 110 -7.95 -21.32 15.08
CA LYS A 110 -6.65 -21.98 15.18
C LYS A 110 -5.58 -20.94 15.57
N PRO A 111 -5.50 -20.56 16.85
CA PRO A 111 -4.71 -19.41 17.29
C PRO A 111 -3.21 -19.52 16.92
N GLN A 112 -2.62 -20.72 16.98
CA GLN A 112 -1.23 -20.93 16.57
C GLN A 112 -1.00 -20.69 15.08
N ALA A 113 -1.89 -21.18 14.21
CA ALA A 113 -1.79 -20.95 12.77
C ALA A 113 -1.94 -19.46 12.42
N ARG A 114 -2.77 -18.74 13.18
CA ARG A 114 -2.94 -17.30 13.03
C ARG A 114 -1.69 -16.52 13.45
N LEU A 115 -1.10 -16.84 14.61
CA LEU A 115 0.13 -16.21 15.06
C LEU A 115 1.26 -16.39 14.05
N LYS A 116 1.46 -17.61 13.53
CA LYS A 116 2.50 -17.84 12.52
C LYS A 116 2.24 -17.09 11.22
N LEU A 117 0.99 -17.03 10.77
CA LEU A 117 0.63 -16.24 9.58
C LEU A 117 0.95 -14.74 9.79
N GLU A 118 0.71 -14.23 10.99
CA GLU A 118 1.01 -12.84 11.38
C GLU A 118 2.53 -12.60 11.53
N GLU A 119 3.31 -13.61 11.91
CA GLU A 119 4.78 -13.58 12.02
C GLU A 119 5.51 -13.71 10.67
N MET A 120 4.86 -14.26 9.65
CA MET A 120 5.44 -14.44 8.31
C MET A 120 5.80 -13.11 7.66
N ASP A 121 6.94 -13.09 6.97
CA ASP A 121 7.35 -11.93 6.19
C ASP A 121 6.51 -11.76 4.90
N ALA A 122 6.72 -10.64 4.21
CA ALA A 122 5.99 -10.30 3.01
C ALA A 122 6.24 -11.26 1.83
N GLU A 123 7.39 -11.90 1.74
CA GLU A 123 7.69 -12.89 0.70
C GLU A 123 6.94 -14.20 0.97
N GLN A 124 6.98 -14.66 2.21
CA GLN A 124 6.28 -15.84 2.69
C GLN A 124 4.76 -15.69 2.53
N GLN A 125 4.19 -14.55 2.93
CA GLN A 125 2.77 -14.27 2.75
C GLN A 125 2.41 -14.18 1.25
N ARG A 126 3.23 -13.55 0.40
CA ARG A 126 3.01 -13.52 -1.06
C ARG A 126 2.99 -14.93 -1.67
N HIS A 127 3.88 -15.81 -1.22
CA HIS A 127 3.92 -17.19 -1.68
C HIS A 127 2.63 -17.96 -1.33
N LEU A 128 2.10 -17.78 -0.12
CA LEU A 128 0.82 -18.37 0.29
C LEU A 128 -0.34 -17.87 -0.57
N ILE A 129 -0.42 -16.56 -0.79
CA ILE A 129 -1.47 -15.93 -1.61
C ILE A 129 -1.41 -16.47 -3.03
N ALA A 130 -0.23 -16.45 -3.66
CA ALA A 130 -0.04 -16.98 -5.01
C ALA A 130 -0.42 -18.46 -5.11
N THR A 131 -0.09 -19.26 -4.09
CA THR A 131 -0.48 -20.68 -4.02
C THR A 131 -2.00 -20.85 -3.98
N ILE A 132 -2.70 -20.01 -3.21
CA ILE A 132 -4.16 -20.05 -3.09
C ILE A 132 -4.84 -19.58 -4.39
N ASP A 133 -4.32 -18.55 -5.04
CA ASP A 133 -4.91 -17.96 -6.24
C ASP A 133 -4.64 -18.76 -7.52
N ALA A 134 -3.55 -19.55 -7.55
CA ALA A 134 -3.29 -20.48 -8.64
C ALA A 134 -4.22 -21.71 -8.65
N ALA A 135 -5.24 -21.77 -7.79
CA ALA A 135 -6.20 -22.86 -7.76
C ALA A 135 -7.23 -22.70 -8.90
N PRO A 136 -7.42 -23.72 -9.77
CA PRO A 136 -8.29 -23.59 -10.94
C PRO A 136 -9.79 -23.63 -10.58
N ASP A 137 -10.14 -24.13 -9.40
CA ASP A 137 -11.51 -24.25 -8.93
C ASP A 137 -11.62 -24.14 -7.40
N ALA A 138 -12.86 -24.02 -6.91
CA ALA A 138 -13.16 -23.84 -5.50
C ALA A 138 -12.78 -25.06 -4.63
N GLN A 139 -12.82 -26.28 -5.18
CA GLN A 139 -12.45 -27.49 -4.44
C GLN A 139 -10.94 -27.51 -4.20
N GLN A 140 -10.15 -27.24 -5.24
CA GLN A 140 -8.70 -27.15 -5.14
C GLN A 140 -8.26 -25.98 -4.27
N ARG A 141 -8.96 -24.84 -4.34
CA ARG A 141 -8.70 -23.68 -3.47
C ARG A 141 -8.86 -24.05 -1.99
N ARG A 142 -9.98 -24.70 -1.63
CA ARG A 142 -10.23 -25.19 -0.27
C ARG A 142 -9.18 -26.19 0.20
N ALA A 143 -8.77 -27.11 -0.67
CA ALA A 143 -7.73 -28.09 -0.35
C ALA A 143 -6.37 -27.42 -0.08
N ARG A 144 -5.98 -26.42 -0.89
CA ARG A 144 -4.75 -25.65 -0.67
C ARG A 144 -4.78 -24.85 0.63
N ILE A 145 -5.91 -24.20 0.93
CA ILE A 145 -6.09 -23.49 2.21
C ILE A 145 -5.96 -24.46 3.39
N ALA A 146 -6.58 -25.64 3.32
CA ALA A 146 -6.46 -26.65 4.37
C ALA A 146 -5.01 -27.12 4.57
N ALA A 147 -4.27 -27.35 3.48
CA ALA A 147 -2.87 -27.73 3.54
C ALA A 147 -1.98 -26.64 4.13
N ILE A 148 -2.18 -25.38 3.75
CA ILE A 148 -1.47 -24.22 4.30
C ILE A 148 -1.72 -24.13 5.81
N VAL A 149 -2.98 -24.22 6.24
CA VAL A 149 -3.33 -24.17 7.66
C VAL A 149 -2.68 -25.31 8.43
N GLN A 150 -2.59 -26.51 7.85
CA GLN A 150 -1.91 -27.64 8.47
C GLN A 150 -0.40 -27.40 8.58
N GLN A 151 0.25 -26.89 7.52
CA GLN A 151 1.66 -26.52 7.55
C GLN A 151 1.97 -25.47 8.62
N LEU A 152 1.08 -24.48 8.78
CA LEU A 152 1.17 -23.46 9.84
C LEU A 152 0.97 -24.05 11.24
N LEU A 153 0.39 -25.24 11.40
CA LEU A 153 0.32 -25.91 12.70
C LEU A 153 1.55 -26.78 12.96
N GLU A 154 2.12 -27.41 11.94
CA GLU A 154 3.18 -28.42 12.07
C GLU A 154 4.61 -27.87 12.25
N THR A 155 4.82 -26.57 12.03
CA THR A 155 6.15 -25.94 12.22
C THR A 155 6.45 -25.68 13.71
N GLU A 156 7.11 -26.60 14.40
CA GLU A 156 7.67 -26.34 15.75
C GLU A 156 8.98 -25.56 15.70
#